data_AF-X0PW15-F1
#
_entry.id   AF-X0PW15-F1
#
_cell.length_a   1.000
_cell.length_b   1.000
_cell.length_c   1.000
_cell.angle_alpha   90.00
_cell.angle_beta   90.00
_cell.angle_gamma   90.00
#
_symmetry.space_group_name_H-M   'P 1'
#
loop_
_entity.id
_entity.type
_entity.pdbx_description
1 polymer ?
#
loop_
_entity_poly.entity_id
_entity_poly.type
_entity_poly.pdbx_seq_one_letter_code
_entity_poly.pdbx_strand_id
1 'polypeptide(L)'
;MKFKKILGTALLALLFSTVGLLAKPDTTQAAYFRPENQYNVYDSTATVTGYWGANLFSGYDEASHPFLRILPNGSQWRVFGYVKNGDTYWYDLGDNQYVQGSQVRVPVATAGDAILNVAAKYGENPSNDYGWAHMLNGGSDTWYYNGSWGSPYVAVDEAYFPAGATGVIRTREFVVYPNGDAFQVNSFF
;
A
#
# COMPACT_ATOMS: atom_id res chain seq x y z
N MET A 1 7.10 50.22 54.70
CA MET A 1 6.92 51.33 53.73
C MET A 1 7.46 50.90 52.38
N LYS A 2 6.64 51.03 51.34
CA LYS A 2 6.97 50.81 49.92
C LYS A 2 7.70 52.03 49.38
N PHE A 3 8.72 51.88 48.54
CA PHE A 3 9.00 52.84 47.45
C PHE A 3 9.83 52.19 46.34
N LYS A 4 9.21 52.08 45.15
CA LYS A 4 9.85 51.75 43.88
C LYS A 4 10.59 52.99 43.35
N LYS A 5 11.74 52.82 42.70
CA LYS A 5 12.24 53.72 41.65
C LYS A 5 12.82 52.90 40.50
N ILE A 6 12.54 53.42 39.30
CA ILE A 6 12.76 52.91 37.95
C ILE A 6 13.95 53.68 37.34
N LEU A 7 14.43 53.22 36.17
CA LEU A 7 15.50 53.72 35.27
C LEU A 7 16.90 53.18 35.63
N GLY A 8 17.66 52.57 34.74
CA GLY A 8 17.54 52.37 33.30
C GLY A 8 18.95 52.26 32.73
N THR A 9 19.27 51.19 32.01
CA THR A 9 20.40 51.19 31.08
C THR A 9 20.13 50.14 30.01
N ALA A 10 19.85 50.62 28.80
CA ALA A 10 19.85 49.81 27.61
C ALA A 10 21.30 49.43 27.28
N LEU A 11 21.57 48.15 27.08
CA LEU A 11 22.70 47.71 26.28
C LEU A 11 22.22 46.67 25.28
N LEU A 12 22.23 47.10 24.02
CA LEU A 12 22.12 46.27 22.83
C LEU A 12 23.30 45.30 22.81
N ALA A 13 23.04 44.01 22.72
CA ALA A 13 24.00 43.05 22.18
C ALA A 13 23.22 42.03 21.35
N LEU A 14 23.19 42.27 20.04
CA LEU A 14 22.88 41.27 19.03
C LEU A 14 23.83 40.08 19.24
N LEU A 15 23.29 38.92 19.60
CA LEU A 15 23.93 37.64 19.36
C LEU A 15 23.04 36.84 18.42
N PHE A 16 23.29 37.01 17.13
CA PHE A 16 22.96 36.00 16.12
C PHE A 16 23.83 34.78 16.40
N SER A 17 23.36 33.88 17.27
CA SER A 17 23.84 32.50 17.25
C SER A 17 22.95 31.73 16.30
N THR A 18 23.40 31.67 15.04
CA THR A 18 23.00 30.66 14.07
C THR A 18 23.32 29.29 14.67
N VAL A 19 22.38 28.70 15.39
CA VAL A 19 22.39 27.25 15.57
C VAL A 19 21.88 26.69 14.24
N GLY A 20 22.82 26.26 13.42
CA GLY A 20 22.53 25.54 12.19
C GLY A 20 21.62 24.37 12.55
N LEU A 21 20.42 24.38 11.98
CA LEU A 21 19.63 23.18 11.79
C LEU A 21 20.47 22.23 10.93
N LEU A 22 21.26 21.37 11.56
CA LEU A 22 21.61 20.07 11.00
C LEU A 22 20.34 19.22 11.08
N ALA A 23 19.37 19.54 10.22
CA ALA A 23 18.42 18.53 9.79
C ALA A 23 19.27 17.48 9.07
N LYS A 24 19.50 16.34 9.73
CA LYS A 24 19.92 15.15 9.01
C LYS A 24 18.88 14.96 7.90
N PRO A 25 19.27 14.64 6.66
CA PRO A 25 18.29 14.22 5.69
C PRO A 25 17.51 13.08 6.34
N ASP A 26 16.22 13.28 6.55
CA ASP A 26 15.31 12.21 6.92
C ASP A 26 15.36 11.27 5.72
N THR A 27 16.20 10.23 5.83
CA THR A 27 16.03 9.03 5.03
C THR A 27 14.82 8.32 5.62
N THR A 28 13.64 8.94 5.50
CA THR A 28 12.38 8.27 5.75
C THR A 28 12.30 7.14 4.74
N GLN A 29 12.64 5.95 5.22
CA GLN A 29 12.45 4.68 4.56
C GLN A 29 11.03 4.65 3.98
N ALA A 30 10.87 4.19 2.73
CA ALA A 30 9.56 4.02 2.16
C ALA A 30 8.77 3.06 3.07
N ALA A 31 7.67 3.52 3.66
CA ALA A 31 6.82 2.65 4.44
C ALA A 31 6.27 1.55 3.52
N TYR A 32 6.28 0.30 3.97
CA TYR A 32 5.55 -0.79 3.30
C TYR A 32 4.14 -0.33 2.96
N PHE A 33 3.62 -0.73 1.79
CA PHE A 33 2.28 -0.31 1.35
C PHE A 33 1.22 -0.61 2.41
N ARG A 34 1.42 -1.64 3.27
CA ARG A 34 0.81 -1.77 4.60
C ARG A 34 1.72 -2.47 5.61
N PRO A 35 1.63 -2.12 6.91
CA PRO A 35 2.34 -2.81 7.98
C PRO A 35 1.86 -4.26 8.13
N GLU A 36 2.80 -5.15 8.45
CA GLU A 36 2.55 -6.55 8.72
C GLU A 36 1.72 -6.75 10.01
N ASN A 37 0.88 -7.78 10.03
CA ASN A 37 0.04 -8.19 11.16
C ASN A 37 -0.89 -7.09 11.69
N GLN A 38 -1.19 -6.09 10.87
CA GLN A 38 -2.14 -5.03 11.18
C GLN A 38 -3.45 -5.24 10.40
N TYR A 39 -4.57 -5.27 11.13
CA TYR A 39 -5.90 -5.28 10.52
C TYR A 39 -6.21 -3.92 9.89
N ASN A 40 -6.57 -3.92 8.61
CA ASN A 40 -6.98 -2.75 7.87
C ASN A 40 -8.46 -2.88 7.54
N VAL A 41 -9.29 -1.96 8.05
CA VAL A 41 -10.71 -1.87 7.69
C VAL A 41 -10.81 -1.61 6.19
N TYR A 42 -11.58 -2.44 5.50
CA TYR A 42 -11.67 -2.40 4.06
C TYR A 42 -13.00 -2.96 3.59
N ASP A 43 -13.86 -2.07 3.11
CA ASP A 43 -15.24 -2.40 2.77
C ASP A 43 -15.41 -2.63 1.27
N SER A 44 -15.41 -3.89 0.84
CA SER A 44 -15.42 -4.24 -0.58
C SER A 44 -16.16 -5.55 -0.86
N THR A 45 -16.11 -6.02 -2.10
CA THR A 45 -16.67 -7.32 -2.51
C THR A 45 -15.61 -8.10 -3.28
N ALA A 46 -15.07 -9.15 -2.67
CA ALA A 46 -14.13 -10.04 -3.32
C ALA A 46 -14.86 -10.97 -4.29
N THR A 47 -14.34 -11.12 -5.51
CA THR A 47 -14.76 -12.15 -6.46
C THR A 47 -13.72 -13.25 -6.49
N VAL A 48 -14.14 -14.51 -6.33
CA VAL A 48 -13.24 -15.67 -6.39
C VAL A 48 -12.76 -15.91 -7.82
N THR A 49 -11.44 -15.96 -8.01
CA THR A 49 -10.80 -16.08 -9.32
C THR A 49 -9.95 -17.34 -9.48
N GLY A 50 -9.60 -18.00 -8.37
CA GLY A 50 -8.84 -19.26 -8.40
C GLY A 50 -9.54 -20.32 -9.26
N TYR A 51 -8.80 -21.02 -10.12
CA TYR A 51 -9.37 -21.98 -11.08
C TYR A 51 -10.24 -23.05 -10.42
N TRP A 52 -9.85 -23.51 -9.22
CA TRP A 52 -10.60 -24.49 -8.42
C TRP A 52 -11.48 -23.85 -7.34
N GLY A 53 -11.63 -22.52 -7.35
CA GLY A 53 -12.21 -21.75 -6.25
C GLY A 53 -11.15 -21.15 -5.33
N ALA A 54 -11.57 -20.72 -4.14
CA ALA A 54 -10.69 -20.20 -3.10
C ALA A 54 -10.88 -20.95 -1.78
N ASN A 55 -9.81 -21.16 -1.04
CA ASN A 55 -9.87 -21.83 0.25
C ASN A 55 -10.35 -20.83 1.30
N LEU A 56 -11.40 -21.22 2.03
CA LEU A 56 -11.87 -20.50 3.20
C LEU A 56 -11.24 -21.11 4.45
N PHE A 57 -10.69 -20.26 5.30
CA PHE A 57 -10.04 -20.66 6.55
C PHE A 57 -10.69 -19.97 7.74
N SER A 58 -10.56 -20.56 8.93
CA SER A 58 -10.80 -19.85 10.20
C SER A 58 -9.49 -19.23 10.67
N GLY A 59 -9.42 -17.92 10.86
CA GLY A 59 -8.16 -17.22 11.14
C GLY A 59 -7.23 -17.10 9.92
N TYR A 60 -6.14 -16.36 10.10
CA TYR A 60 -5.15 -16.01 9.07
C TYR A 60 -3.69 -16.25 9.50
N ASP A 61 -3.48 -16.73 10.73
CA ASP A 61 -2.16 -16.93 11.33
C ASP A 61 -1.54 -18.28 10.93
N GLU A 62 -0.21 -18.32 10.82
CA GLU A 62 0.52 -19.50 10.30
C GLU A 62 0.42 -20.74 11.21
N ALA A 63 0.07 -20.56 12.48
CA ALA A 63 0.08 -21.64 13.48
C ALA A 63 -0.99 -22.70 13.21
N SER A 64 -2.17 -22.29 12.72
CA SER A 64 -3.19 -23.19 12.18
C SER A 64 -4.34 -22.32 11.68
N HIS A 65 -4.34 -21.91 10.41
CA HIS A 65 -5.55 -21.40 9.77
C HIS A 65 -6.36 -22.62 9.29
N PRO A 66 -7.32 -23.17 10.07
CA PRO A 66 -7.95 -24.44 9.74
C PRO A 66 -8.82 -24.25 8.51
N PHE A 67 -8.65 -25.14 7.54
CA PHE A 67 -9.46 -25.17 6.33
C PHE A 67 -10.93 -25.45 6.69
N LEU A 68 -11.84 -24.65 6.13
CA LEU A 68 -13.28 -24.80 6.31
C LEU A 68 -13.93 -25.43 5.07
N ARG A 69 -13.79 -24.77 3.92
CA ARG A 69 -14.39 -25.19 2.64
C ARG A 69 -13.77 -24.46 1.45
N ILE A 70 -14.15 -24.87 0.25
CA ILE A 70 -13.85 -24.14 -0.99
C ILE A 70 -15.02 -23.22 -1.34
N LEU A 71 -14.70 -21.96 -1.63
CA LEU A 71 -15.61 -20.99 -2.22
C LEU A 71 -15.62 -21.19 -3.75
N PRO A 72 -16.78 -21.31 -4.41
CA PRO A 72 -16.85 -21.54 -5.86
C PRO A 72 -16.19 -20.42 -6.66
N ASN A 73 -15.56 -20.76 -7.79
CA ASN A 73 -15.08 -19.76 -8.76
C ASN A 73 -16.24 -18.85 -9.20
N GLY A 74 -15.97 -17.54 -9.30
CA GLY A 74 -16.96 -16.53 -9.66
C GLY A 74 -17.93 -16.14 -8.54
N SER A 75 -17.91 -16.84 -7.39
CA SER A 75 -18.70 -16.41 -6.22
C SER A 75 -18.19 -15.07 -5.66
N GLN A 76 -19.09 -14.30 -5.07
CA GLN A 76 -18.81 -12.97 -4.54
C GLN A 76 -19.07 -12.94 -3.04
N TRP A 77 -18.15 -12.31 -2.31
CA TRP A 77 -18.16 -12.28 -0.85
C TRP A 77 -17.87 -10.88 -0.35
N ARG A 78 -18.63 -10.43 0.65
CA ARG A 78 -18.36 -9.17 1.33
C ARG A 78 -17.04 -9.27 2.08
N VAL A 79 -16.21 -8.24 1.93
CA VAL A 79 -14.95 -8.08 2.65
C VAL A 79 -15.13 -6.96 3.68
N PHE A 80 -14.72 -7.21 4.91
CA PHE A 80 -14.76 -6.25 6.02
C PHE A 80 -13.40 -5.61 6.30
N GLY A 81 -12.34 -6.33 5.95
CA GLY A 81 -10.98 -5.90 6.17
C GLY A 81 -9.98 -6.81 5.48
N TYR A 82 -8.71 -6.48 5.63
CA TYR A 82 -7.62 -7.37 5.27
C TYR A 82 -6.44 -7.22 6.22
N VAL A 83 -5.58 -8.23 6.22
CA VAL A 83 -4.32 -8.24 6.95
C VAL A 83 -3.23 -8.83 6.07
N LYS A 84 -2.01 -8.29 6.21
CA LYS A 84 -0.80 -8.89 5.64
C LYS A 84 -0.15 -9.75 6.72
N ASN A 85 0.08 -11.02 6.43
CA ASN A 85 0.83 -11.94 7.30
C ASN A 85 1.92 -12.61 6.46
N GLY A 86 3.19 -12.31 6.73
CA GLY A 86 4.30 -12.63 5.84
C GLY A 86 4.08 -12.06 4.43
N ASP A 87 4.27 -12.89 3.41
CA ASP A 87 4.05 -12.53 2.00
C ASP A 87 2.59 -12.68 1.54
N THR A 88 1.68 -13.04 2.46
CA THR A 88 0.28 -13.34 2.11
C THR A 88 -0.66 -12.26 2.61
N TYR A 89 -1.51 -11.77 1.71
CA TYR A 89 -2.67 -10.97 2.06
C TYR A 89 -3.88 -11.85 2.32
N TRP A 90 -4.62 -11.53 3.38
CA TRP A 90 -5.83 -12.25 3.78
C TRP A 90 -6.99 -11.27 3.84
N TYR A 91 -8.09 -11.59 3.15
CA TYR A 91 -9.33 -10.83 3.23
C TYR A 91 -10.26 -11.45 4.27
N ASP A 92 -10.78 -10.61 5.16
CA ASP A 92 -11.75 -10.96 6.19
C ASP A 92 -13.17 -10.94 5.60
N LEU A 93 -13.83 -12.11 5.63
CA LEU A 93 -15.20 -12.31 5.16
C LEU A 93 -16.23 -12.30 6.31
N GLY A 94 -15.80 -11.98 7.54
CA GLY A 94 -16.60 -11.98 8.76
C GLY A 94 -16.51 -13.30 9.54
N ASP A 95 -16.95 -13.30 10.79
CA ASP A 95 -16.96 -14.49 11.67
C ASP A 95 -15.62 -15.24 11.73
N ASN A 96 -14.51 -14.49 11.74
CA ASN A 96 -13.14 -15.04 11.74
C ASN A 96 -12.85 -15.89 10.49
N GLN A 97 -13.51 -15.64 9.36
CA GLN A 97 -13.30 -16.38 8.11
C GLN A 97 -12.43 -15.57 7.14
N TYR A 98 -11.39 -16.21 6.62
CA TYR A 98 -10.42 -15.55 5.75
C TYR A 98 -10.19 -16.30 4.45
N VAL A 99 -9.92 -15.53 3.40
CA VAL A 99 -9.52 -16.02 2.09
C VAL A 99 -8.21 -15.37 1.67
N GLN A 100 -7.34 -16.14 1.00
CA GLN A 100 -6.08 -15.60 0.48
C GLN A 100 -6.36 -14.64 -0.67
N GLY A 101 -5.70 -13.48 -0.63
CA GLY A 101 -5.85 -12.42 -1.61
C GLY A 101 -5.45 -12.83 -3.03
N SER A 102 -4.52 -13.78 -3.17
CA SER A 102 -4.10 -14.34 -4.46
C SER A 102 -5.18 -15.18 -5.15
N GLN A 103 -6.22 -15.61 -4.44
CA GLN A 103 -7.31 -16.44 -4.97
C GLN A 103 -8.58 -15.65 -5.30
N VAL A 104 -8.56 -14.34 -5.04
CA VAL A 104 -9.68 -13.43 -5.27
C VAL A 104 -9.19 -12.15 -5.94
N ARG A 105 -10.13 -11.29 -6.34
CA ARG A 105 -9.87 -9.89 -6.70
C ARG A 105 -10.94 -9.00 -6.11
N VAL A 106 -10.62 -7.72 -5.94
CA VAL A 106 -11.56 -6.70 -5.48
C VAL A 106 -11.68 -5.59 -6.53
N PRO A 107 -12.88 -5.00 -6.74
CA PRO A 107 -13.05 -3.87 -7.65
C PRO A 107 -12.11 -2.71 -7.30
N VAL A 108 -11.68 -1.98 -8.33
CA VAL A 108 -10.78 -0.83 -8.17
C VAL A 108 -11.61 0.44 -8.08
N ALA A 109 -11.74 0.99 -6.87
CA ALA A 109 -12.37 2.29 -6.64
C ALA A 109 -11.32 3.39 -6.39
N THR A 110 -10.09 3.02 -6.07
CA THR A 110 -8.96 3.91 -5.75
C THR A 110 -7.65 3.33 -6.29
N ALA A 111 -6.61 4.15 -6.41
CA ALA A 111 -5.26 3.65 -6.69
C ALA A 111 -4.77 2.67 -5.60
N GLY A 112 -5.23 2.82 -4.36
CA GLY A 112 -4.94 1.87 -3.28
C GLY A 112 -5.51 0.48 -3.55
N ASP A 113 -6.71 0.38 -4.12
CA ASP A 113 -7.30 -0.91 -4.51
C ASP A 113 -6.51 -1.57 -5.65
N ALA A 114 -6.02 -0.77 -6.60
CA ALA A 114 -5.20 -1.28 -7.69
C ALA A 114 -3.89 -1.88 -7.15
N ILE A 115 -3.18 -1.14 -6.29
CA ILE A 115 -1.96 -1.64 -5.65
C ILE A 115 -2.27 -2.88 -4.81
N LEU A 116 -3.35 -2.89 -4.03
CA LEU A 116 -3.73 -4.03 -3.20
C LEU A 116 -3.98 -5.29 -4.04
N ASN A 117 -4.64 -5.19 -5.19
CA ASN A 117 -4.82 -6.34 -6.11
C ASN A 117 -3.47 -6.86 -6.64
N VAL A 118 -2.51 -5.98 -6.91
CA VAL A 118 -1.16 -6.37 -7.36
C VAL A 118 -0.40 -7.06 -6.22
N ALA A 119 -0.30 -6.41 -5.06
CA ALA A 119 0.40 -6.93 -3.88
C ALA A 119 -0.18 -8.28 -3.43
N ALA A 120 -1.51 -8.40 -3.37
CA ALA A 120 -2.18 -9.63 -2.98
C ALA A 120 -1.96 -10.80 -3.96
N LYS A 121 -1.81 -10.51 -5.25
CA LYS A 121 -1.67 -11.52 -6.31
C LYS A 121 -0.22 -11.93 -6.57
N TYR A 122 0.70 -10.95 -6.56
CA TYR A 122 2.09 -11.13 -6.99
C TYR A 122 3.11 -11.08 -5.84
N GLY A 123 2.65 -10.82 -4.62
CA GLY A 123 3.52 -10.61 -3.47
C GLY A 123 4.26 -9.27 -3.53
N GLU A 124 4.76 -8.85 -2.37
CA GLU A 124 5.63 -7.69 -2.24
C GLU A 124 7.09 -8.12 -2.19
N ASN A 125 7.99 -7.27 -2.66
CA ASN A 125 9.39 -7.45 -2.34
C ASN A 125 9.63 -7.13 -0.85
N PRO A 126 10.23 -8.04 -0.06
CA PRO A 126 10.41 -7.83 1.37
C PRO A 126 11.43 -6.74 1.71
N SER A 127 12.26 -6.31 0.75
CA SER A 127 13.24 -5.26 0.98
C SER A 127 12.56 -3.89 1.15
N ASN A 128 12.94 -3.17 2.20
CA ASN A 128 12.45 -1.83 2.53
C ASN A 128 12.75 -0.76 1.48
N ASP A 129 13.63 -1.07 0.54
CA ASP A 129 13.95 -0.17 -0.56
C ASP A 129 12.90 -0.28 -1.68
N TYR A 130 11.94 -1.20 -1.59
CA TYR A 130 10.90 -1.36 -2.61
C TYR A 130 9.58 -0.73 -2.14
N GLY A 131 8.90 -0.07 -3.07
CA GLY A 131 7.59 0.53 -2.83
C GLY A 131 6.69 0.40 -4.04
N TRP A 132 5.38 0.45 -3.78
CA TRP A 132 4.37 0.49 -4.83
C TRP A 132 4.01 1.94 -5.15
N ALA A 133 4.01 2.26 -6.43
CA ALA A 133 3.52 3.54 -6.94
C ALA A 133 2.44 3.28 -7.99
N HIS A 134 1.40 4.12 -8.01
CA HIS A 134 0.55 4.22 -9.20
C HIS A 134 1.09 5.33 -10.08
N MET A 135 1.05 5.14 -11.40
CA MET A 135 1.44 6.19 -12.32
C MET A 135 0.28 7.20 -12.46
N LEU A 136 0.61 8.51 -12.46
CA LEU A 136 -0.34 9.58 -12.75
C LEU A 136 -0.48 9.77 -14.25
N ASN A 137 -1.72 9.86 -14.76
CA ASN A 137 -1.97 10.06 -16.18
C ASN A 137 -1.63 11.50 -16.59
N GLY A 138 -0.38 11.71 -17.05
CA GLY A 138 0.06 12.96 -17.67
C GLY A 138 -0.06 14.20 -16.78
N GLY A 139 -0.02 14.04 -15.45
CA GLY A 139 -0.18 15.14 -14.49
C GLY A 139 -1.63 15.55 -14.22
N SER A 140 -2.62 14.79 -14.70
CA SER A 140 -4.01 14.94 -14.27
C SER A 140 -4.28 14.11 -13.01
N ASP A 141 -5.18 14.59 -12.14
CA ASP A 141 -5.66 13.87 -10.94
C ASP A 141 -6.44 12.57 -11.25
N THR A 142 -6.47 12.14 -12.52
CA THR A 142 -7.10 10.89 -12.92
C THR A 142 -6.06 9.77 -12.95
N TRP A 143 -6.28 8.75 -12.13
CA TRP A 143 -5.43 7.56 -11.98
C TRP A 143 -5.81 6.45 -12.99
N TYR A 144 -6.84 6.71 -13.79
CA TYR A 144 -7.24 5.86 -14.90
C TYR A 144 -6.59 6.32 -16.21
N TYR A 145 -5.90 5.37 -16.85
CA TYR A 145 -5.42 5.49 -18.21
C TYR A 145 -6.50 4.98 -19.16
N ASN A 146 -6.95 5.85 -20.07
CA ASN A 146 -7.61 5.43 -21.29
C ASN A 146 -6.50 5.06 -22.28
N GLY A 147 -6.13 3.78 -22.35
CA GLY A 147 -4.96 3.35 -23.13
C GLY A 147 -5.26 2.26 -24.14
N SER A 148 -4.24 1.93 -24.94
CA SER A 148 -4.26 0.98 -26.07
C SER A 148 -4.69 -0.47 -25.72
N TRP A 149 -4.90 -0.76 -24.43
CA TRP A 149 -5.32 -2.06 -23.89
C TRP A 149 -6.84 -2.21 -23.76
N GLY A 150 -7.61 -1.25 -24.32
CA GLY A 150 -9.07 -1.30 -24.39
C GLY A 150 -9.73 -0.55 -23.24
N SER A 151 -10.11 -1.27 -22.19
CA SER A 151 -10.79 -0.70 -21.02
C SER A 151 -9.89 0.24 -20.21
N PRO A 152 -10.45 1.23 -19.49
CA PRO A 152 -9.68 2.04 -18.55
C PRO A 152 -8.93 1.17 -17.56
N TYR A 153 -7.69 1.52 -17.22
CA TYR A 153 -6.87 0.76 -16.26
C TYR A 153 -6.02 1.67 -15.39
N VAL A 154 -5.51 1.13 -14.28
CA VAL A 154 -4.50 1.76 -13.43
C VAL A 154 -3.15 1.10 -13.71
N ALA A 155 -2.13 1.90 -14.01
CA ALA A 155 -0.75 1.43 -14.07
C ALA A 155 -0.13 1.46 -12.67
N VAL A 156 0.39 0.33 -12.22
CA VAL A 156 1.06 0.16 -10.93
C VAL A 156 2.49 -0.27 -11.18
N ASP A 157 3.44 0.47 -10.63
CA ASP A 157 4.86 0.14 -10.65
C ASP A 157 5.27 -0.41 -9.28
N GLU A 158 6.04 -1.50 -9.30
CA GLU A 158 6.98 -1.77 -8.22
C GLU A 158 8.27 -1.01 -8.52
N ALA A 159 8.74 -0.25 -7.55
CA ALA A 159 9.89 0.62 -7.68
C ALA A 159 10.90 0.37 -6.57
N TYR A 160 12.18 0.35 -6.94
CA TYR A 160 13.33 0.36 -6.03
C TYR A 160 13.80 1.80 -5.80
N PHE A 161 13.97 2.13 -4.52
CA PHE A 161 14.37 3.41 -3.96
C PHE A 161 15.68 3.22 -3.17
N PRO A 162 16.84 3.16 -3.84
CA PRO A 162 18.11 2.98 -3.16
C PRO A 162 18.37 4.14 -2.20
N ALA A 163 18.80 3.82 -0.97
CA ALA A 163 19.17 4.84 0.00
C ALA A 163 20.24 5.80 -0.58
N GLY A 164 19.89 7.09 -0.64
CA GLY A 164 20.79 8.13 -1.17
C GLY A 164 20.77 8.32 -2.68
N ALA A 165 19.93 7.61 -3.43
CA ALA A 165 19.73 7.84 -4.86
C ALA A 165 18.73 8.96 -5.14
N THR A 166 18.94 9.69 -6.23
CA THR A 166 18.05 10.77 -6.69
C THR A 166 17.00 10.29 -7.70
N GLY A 167 16.80 8.97 -7.83
CA GLY A 167 15.98 8.39 -8.87
C GLY A 167 15.23 7.12 -8.42
N VAL A 168 14.12 6.87 -9.08
CA VAL A 168 13.27 5.70 -8.88
C VAL A 168 13.58 4.69 -9.98
N ILE A 169 13.98 3.48 -9.61
CA ILE A 169 14.22 2.40 -10.57
C ILE A 169 12.98 1.51 -10.59
N ARG A 170 12.23 1.54 -11.70
CA ARG A 170 11.09 0.63 -11.89
C ARG A 170 11.62 -0.79 -12.07
N THR A 171 11.04 -1.74 -11.36
CA THR A 171 11.44 -3.17 -11.45
C THR A 171 10.36 -4.00 -12.10
N ARG A 172 9.09 -3.74 -11.79
CA ARG A 172 7.94 -4.42 -12.38
C ARG A 172 6.84 -3.41 -12.69
N GLU A 173 6.15 -3.60 -13.79
CA GLU A 173 4.99 -2.78 -14.17
C GLU A 173 3.77 -3.67 -14.34
N PHE A 174 2.64 -3.19 -13.85
CA PHE A 174 1.38 -3.89 -13.83
C PHE A 174 0.27 -3.00 -14.38
N VAL A 175 -0.69 -3.64 -15.05
CA VAL A 175 -1.96 -3.06 -15.46
C VAL A 175 -3.06 -3.67 -14.60
N VAL A 176 -3.89 -2.83 -13.99
CA VAL A 176 -5.02 -3.25 -13.17
C VAL A 176 -6.33 -2.69 -13.72
N TYR A 177 -7.27 -3.56 -14.05
CA TYR A 177 -8.57 -3.17 -14.58
C TYR A 177 -9.59 -2.85 -13.48
N PRO A 178 -10.72 -2.18 -13.79
CA PRO A 178 -11.70 -1.74 -12.80
C PRO A 178 -12.32 -2.89 -12.00
N ASN A 179 -12.32 -4.10 -12.55
CA ASN A 179 -12.82 -5.30 -11.89
C ASN A 179 -11.79 -5.94 -10.92
N GLY A 180 -10.58 -5.40 -10.81
CA GLY A 180 -9.48 -5.92 -10.00
C GLY A 180 -8.53 -6.88 -10.73
N ASP A 181 -8.76 -7.18 -12.01
CA ASP A 181 -7.83 -8.04 -12.75
C ASP A 181 -6.49 -7.31 -12.94
N ALA A 182 -5.45 -7.86 -12.32
CA ALA A 182 -4.07 -7.36 -12.41
C ALA A 182 -3.21 -8.26 -13.30
N PHE A 183 -2.39 -7.64 -14.15
CA PHE A 183 -1.45 -8.31 -15.05
C PHE A 183 -0.09 -7.63 -15.00
N GLN A 184 0.98 -8.39 -14.83
CA GLN A 184 2.32 -7.88 -15.05
C GLN A 184 2.55 -7.70 -16.55
N VAL A 185 2.95 -6.50 -16.96
CA VAL A 185 3.19 -6.16 -18.37
C VAL A 185 4.68 -6.02 -18.68
N ASN A 186 5.50 -5.60 -17.71
CA ASN A 186 6.95 -5.48 -17.88
C ASN A 186 7.72 -5.98 -16.65
N SER A 187 8.96 -6.38 -16.90
CA SER A 187 10.00 -6.61 -15.90
C SER A 187 11.26 -5.92 -16.39
N PHE A 188 11.86 -5.09 -15.56
CA PHE A 188 13.09 -4.36 -15.85
C PHE A 188 14.23 -5.00 -15.06
N PHE A 189 15.36 -5.24 -15.73
CA PHE A 189 16.55 -5.87 -15.17
C PHE A 189 17.64 -4.83 -14.89
#